data_AF-A0A2S8P2U5-F1
#
_entry.id   AF-A0A2S8P2U5-F1
#
_cell.length_a   1.000
_cell.length_b   1.000
_cell.length_c   1.000
_cell.angle_alpha   90.00
_cell.angle_beta   90.00
_cell.angle_gamma   90.00
#
_symmetry.space_group_name_H-M   'P 1'
#
loop_
_entity.id
_entity.type
_entity.pdbx_description
1 polymer ?
#
loop_
_entity_poly.entity_id
_entity_poly.type
_entity_poly.pdbx_seq_one_letter_code
_entity_poly.pdbx_strand_id
1 'polypeptide(L)'
;MNLANQITLARIIFAVAAGMDKWDGYVARKYNQITNLGKLLDPLADKLLIAVALIMMVQENMISSWIAVIIIGREIVITALRMVATEQGIALAADRYGKIKMVLQVAAIIAILLNYVSFSLLTDIRVDMILLWVAAGVTLLSGMNYIIVNYKLLR
;
A
#
# COMPACT_ATOMS: atom_id res chain seq x y z
N MET A 1 24.01 6.19 17.23
CA MET A 1 23.85 5.87 15.80
C MET A 1 23.32 7.14 15.13
N ASN A 2 23.97 7.65 14.07
CA ASN A 2 23.52 8.91 13.45
C ASN A 2 22.15 8.74 12.77
N LEU A 3 21.33 9.81 12.74
CA LEU A 3 19.99 9.82 12.16
C LEU A 3 19.98 9.33 10.70
N ALA A 4 20.99 9.71 9.92
CA ALA A 4 21.18 9.24 8.54
C ALA A 4 21.35 7.71 8.42
N ASN A 5 21.99 7.08 9.41
CA ASN A 5 22.19 5.63 9.43
C ASN A 5 20.90 4.90 9.80
N GLN A 6 20.06 5.48 10.68
CA GLN A 6 18.76 4.92 11.05
C GLN A 6 17.78 4.95 9.86
N ILE A 7 17.71 6.08 9.16
CA ILE A 7 16.87 6.23 7.96
C ILE A 7 17.32 5.25 6.87
N THR A 8 18.63 5.09 6.66
CA THR A 8 19.17 4.13 5.69
C THR A 8 18.82 2.69 6.05
N LEU A 9 18.91 2.33 7.33
CA LEU A 9 18.50 1.00 7.81
C LEU A 9 17.01 0.76 7.58
N ALA A 10 16.16 1.75 7.88
CA ALA A 10 14.71 1.67 7.69
C ALA A 10 14.34 1.47 6.22
N ARG A 11 15.06 2.12 5.28
CA ARG A 11 14.88 1.92 3.83
C ARG A 11 15.17 0.49 3.40
N ILE A 12 16.28 -0.07 3.88
CA ILE A 12 16.70 -1.44 3.55
C ILE A 12 15.70 -2.43 4.12
N ILE A 13 15.30 -2.27 5.38
CA ILE A 13 14.31 -3.14 6.04
C ILE A 13 12.97 -3.08 5.30
N PHE A 14 12.50 -1.87 4.96
CA PHE A 14 11.24 -1.71 4.23
C PHE A 14 11.30 -2.33 2.82
N ALA A 15 12.38 -2.11 2.07
CA ALA A 15 12.56 -2.68 0.73
C ALA A 15 12.62 -4.22 0.77
N VAL A 16 13.32 -4.77 1.77
CA VAL A 16 13.36 -6.23 1.98
C VAL A 16 11.97 -6.73 2.35
N ALA A 17 11.28 -6.12 3.33
CA ALA A 17 9.95 -6.52 3.76
C ALA A 17 8.91 -6.47 2.61
N ALA A 18 8.87 -5.38 1.85
CA ALA A 18 7.99 -5.25 0.70
C ALA A 18 8.29 -6.25 -0.43
N GLY A 19 9.55 -6.68 -0.56
CA GLY A 19 9.94 -7.75 -1.47
C GLY A 19 9.57 -9.15 -0.95
N MET A 20 9.49 -9.31 0.38
CA MET A 20 9.32 -10.59 1.07
C MET A 20 7.86 -11.05 1.16
N ASP A 21 6.87 -10.14 1.10
CA ASP A 21 5.42 -10.48 1.15
C ASP A 21 5.02 -11.61 0.18
N LYS A 22 5.65 -11.70 -0.99
CA LYS A 22 5.35 -12.76 -1.97
C LYS A 22 5.95 -14.12 -1.60
N TRP A 23 6.97 -14.12 -0.75
CA TRP A 23 7.73 -15.30 -0.40
C TRP A 23 6.97 -16.15 0.62
N ASP A 24 6.28 -15.51 1.56
CA ASP A 24 5.49 -16.17 2.60
C ASP A 24 4.33 -16.97 1.98
N GLY A 25 3.61 -16.35 1.04
CA GLY A 25 2.58 -17.03 0.24
C GLY A 25 3.12 -18.10 -0.71
N TYR A 26 4.36 -17.97 -1.20
CA TYR A 26 5.01 -19.02 -2.01
C TYR A 26 5.37 -20.24 -1.16
N VAL A 27 5.96 -20.02 0.01
CA VAL A 27 6.32 -21.07 0.98
C VAL A 27 5.06 -21.79 1.47
N ALA A 28 4.01 -21.07 1.87
CA ALA A 28 2.75 -21.67 2.30
C ALA A 28 2.09 -22.56 1.23
N ARG A 29 2.13 -22.15 -0.05
CA ARG A 29 1.64 -22.96 -1.18
C ARG A 29 2.53 -24.16 -1.47
N LYS A 30 3.86 -23.99 -1.38
CA LYS A 30 4.84 -25.06 -1.63
C LYS A 30 4.78 -26.17 -0.58
N TYR A 31 4.48 -25.83 0.68
CA TYR A 31 4.38 -26.79 1.78
C TYR A 31 2.93 -27.15 2.15
N ASN A 32 1.95 -26.71 1.34
CA ASN A 32 0.52 -26.98 1.55
C ASN A 32 -0.02 -26.53 2.93
N GLN A 33 0.60 -25.51 3.53
CA GLN A 33 0.25 -24.96 4.85
C GLN A 33 -0.76 -23.81 4.74
N ILE A 34 -1.80 -24.00 3.93
CA ILE A 34 -2.82 -22.97 3.71
C ILE A 34 -3.86 -23.05 4.84
N THR A 35 -3.81 -22.09 5.78
CA THR A 35 -4.77 -22.00 6.89
C THR A 35 -5.79 -20.88 6.68
N ASN A 36 -6.98 -21.00 7.28
CA ASN A 36 -8.00 -19.93 7.24
C ASN A 36 -7.51 -18.64 7.91
N LEU A 37 -6.72 -18.77 8.99
CA LEU A 37 -6.08 -17.65 9.65
C LEU A 37 -5.06 -16.97 8.73
N GLY A 38 -4.21 -17.74 8.03
CA GLY A 38 -3.24 -17.20 7.08
C GLY A 38 -3.90 -16.43 5.93
N LYS A 39 -5.02 -16.93 5.39
CA LYS A 39 -5.80 -16.22 4.35
C LYS A 39 -6.35 -14.87 4.82
N LEU A 40 -6.60 -14.70 6.12
CA LEU A 40 -7.03 -13.44 6.72
C LEU A 40 -5.84 -12.51 7.01
N LEU A 41 -4.73 -13.08 7.48
CA LEU A 41 -3.52 -12.33 7.84
C LEU A 41 -2.78 -11.77 6.64
N ASP A 42 -2.71 -12.48 5.51
CA ASP A 42 -2.04 -12.02 4.27
C ASP A 42 -2.54 -10.61 3.85
N PRO A 43 -3.85 -10.39 3.63
CA PRO A 43 -4.35 -9.08 3.19
C PRO A 43 -4.33 -8.00 4.27
N LEU A 44 -4.12 -8.37 5.53
CA LEU A 44 -3.93 -7.46 6.66
C LEU A 44 -2.47 -6.99 6.73
N ALA A 45 -1.52 -7.92 6.63
CA ALA A 45 -0.08 -7.65 6.62
C ALA A 45 0.29 -6.69 5.47
N ASP A 46 -0.17 -6.98 4.25
CA ASP A 46 0.04 -6.12 3.07
C ASP A 46 -0.36 -4.65 3.33
N LYS A 47 -1.47 -4.43 4.04
CA LYS A 47 -2.00 -3.07 4.31
C LYS A 47 -1.33 -2.41 5.49
N LEU A 48 -0.99 -3.18 6.51
CA LEU A 48 -0.22 -2.69 7.66
C LEU A 48 1.17 -2.23 7.21
N LEU A 49 1.82 -2.94 6.31
CA LEU A 49 3.12 -2.56 5.76
C LEU A 49 3.06 -1.17 5.10
N ILE A 50 2.07 -0.93 4.23
CA ILE A 50 1.87 0.38 3.59
C ILE A 50 1.52 1.46 4.62
N ALA A 51 0.64 1.15 5.59
CA ALA A 51 0.23 2.10 6.61
C ALA A 51 1.40 2.55 7.50
N VAL A 52 2.23 1.59 7.97
CA VAL A 52 3.42 1.88 8.78
C VAL A 52 4.40 2.74 7.98
N ALA A 53 4.64 2.44 6.71
CA ALA A 53 5.52 3.24 5.86
C ALA A 53 5.06 4.70 5.78
N LEU A 54 3.77 4.91 5.50
CA LEU A 54 3.19 6.26 5.39
C LEU A 54 3.24 7.01 6.73
N ILE A 55 2.94 6.34 7.85
CA ILE A 55 3.00 6.96 9.18
C ILE A 55 4.42 7.39 9.52
N MET A 56 5.42 6.53 9.27
CA MET A 56 6.82 6.87 9.49
C MET A 56 7.26 8.03 8.60
N MET A 57 6.82 8.08 7.34
CA MET A 57 7.09 9.21 6.45
C MET A 57 6.49 10.53 6.94
N VAL A 58 5.30 10.50 7.54
CA VAL A 58 4.69 11.68 8.17
C VAL A 58 5.52 12.13 9.36
N GLN A 59 5.97 11.20 10.22
CA GLN A 59 6.80 11.49 11.38
C GLN A 59 8.13 12.16 10.99
N GLU A 60 8.73 11.74 9.87
CA GLU A 60 9.96 12.32 9.31
C GLU A 60 9.70 13.57 8.45
N ASN A 61 8.47 14.12 8.45
CA ASN A 61 8.05 15.27 7.64
C ASN A 61 8.27 15.13 6.12
N MET A 62 8.33 13.90 5.62
CA MET A 62 8.54 13.61 4.20
C MET A 62 7.26 13.82 3.38
N ILE A 63 6.11 13.55 3.99
CA ILE A 63 4.78 13.70 3.37
C ILE A 63 3.81 14.40 4.33
N SER A 64 2.77 15.02 3.77
CA SER A 64 1.70 15.60 4.59
C SER A 64 0.82 14.52 5.22
N SER A 65 0.49 14.68 6.51
CA SER A 65 -0.33 13.75 7.29
C SER A 65 -1.68 13.41 6.64
N TRP A 66 -2.32 14.40 6.03
CA TRP A 66 -3.62 14.21 5.39
C TRP A 66 -3.57 13.26 4.18
N ILE A 67 -2.45 13.20 3.44
CA ILE A 67 -2.26 12.25 2.32
C ILE A 67 -2.22 10.82 2.86
N ALA A 68 -1.47 10.60 3.94
CA ALA A 68 -1.39 9.29 4.60
C ALA A 68 -2.77 8.86 5.12
N VAL A 69 -3.51 9.76 5.77
CA VAL A 69 -4.88 9.49 6.27
C VAL A 69 -5.82 9.07 5.14
N ILE A 70 -5.79 9.76 4.00
CA ILE A 70 -6.63 9.41 2.84
C ILE A 70 -6.29 8.02 2.32
N ILE A 71 -4.99 7.74 2.11
CA ILE A 71 -4.55 6.46 1.56
C ILE A 71 -4.93 5.31 2.51
N ILE A 72 -4.55 5.42 3.79
CA ILE A 72 -4.80 4.39 4.81
C ILE A 72 -6.31 4.19 5.01
N GLY A 73 -7.05 5.28 5.19
CA GLY A 73 -8.50 5.22 5.41
C GLY A 73 -9.21 4.52 4.25
N ARG A 74 -8.84 4.84 3.00
CA ARG A 74 -9.37 4.17 1.82
C ARG A 74 -9.05 2.67 1.82
N GLU A 75 -7.82 2.27 2.15
CA GLU A 75 -7.45 0.84 2.21
C GLU A 75 -8.31 0.08 3.22
N ILE A 76 -8.53 0.66 4.40
CA ILE A 76 -9.35 0.05 5.45
C ILE A 76 -10.81 -0.07 4.99
N VAL A 77 -11.41 0.99 4.46
CA VAL A 77 -12.82 1.01 4.03
C VAL A 77 -13.08 -0.04 2.96
N ILE A 78 -12.27 -0.10 1.91
CA ILE A 78 -12.47 -1.06 0.81
C ILE A 78 -12.24 -2.51 1.28
N THR A 79 -11.35 -2.71 2.25
CA THR A 79 -11.14 -4.04 2.83
C THR A 79 -12.32 -4.48 3.68
N ALA A 80 -12.80 -3.60 4.57
CA ALA A 80 -13.95 -3.87 5.41
C ALA A 80 -15.19 -4.21 4.56
N LEU A 81 -15.46 -3.41 3.52
CA LEU A 81 -16.54 -3.67 2.57
C LEU A 81 -16.42 -5.04 1.90
N ARG A 82 -15.20 -5.42 1.49
CA ARG A 82 -14.96 -6.72 0.86
C ARG A 82 -15.15 -7.88 1.84
N MET A 83 -14.71 -7.72 3.09
CA MET A 83 -14.90 -8.74 4.13
C MET A 83 -16.39 -8.97 4.37
N VAL A 84 -17.16 -7.91 4.61
CA VAL A 84 -18.62 -7.99 4.84
C VAL A 84 -19.35 -8.62 3.64
N ALA A 85 -19.04 -8.20 2.41
CA ALA A 85 -19.67 -8.78 1.22
C ALA A 85 -19.34 -10.27 1.05
N THR A 86 -18.10 -10.67 1.36
CA THR A 86 -17.67 -12.07 1.28
C THR A 86 -18.42 -12.94 2.30
N GLU A 87 -18.66 -12.43 3.52
CA GLU A 87 -19.48 -13.10 4.52
C GLU A 87 -20.94 -13.28 4.09
N GLN A 88 -21.46 -12.33 3.30
CA GLN A 88 -22.80 -12.42 2.71
C GLN A 88 -22.88 -13.30 1.45
N GLY A 89 -21.78 -13.94 1.05
CA GLY A 89 -21.71 -14.75 -0.17
C GLY A 89 -21.66 -13.94 -1.47
N ILE A 90 -21.42 -12.63 -1.37
CA ILE A 90 -21.40 -11.70 -2.50
C ILE A 90 -19.97 -11.53 -2.98
N ALA A 91 -19.67 -12.07 -4.15
CA ALA A 91 -18.36 -11.92 -4.79
C ALA A 91 -18.25 -10.53 -5.45
N LEU A 92 -17.59 -9.59 -4.76
CA LEU A 92 -17.32 -8.26 -5.32
C LEU A 92 -16.28 -8.34 -6.45
N ALA A 93 -16.58 -7.71 -7.58
CA ALA A 93 -15.72 -7.77 -8.75
C ALA A 93 -14.34 -7.13 -8.49
N ALA A 94 -13.27 -7.83 -8.88
CA ALA A 94 -11.92 -7.30 -8.81
C ALA A 94 -11.71 -6.24 -9.90
N ASP A 95 -11.28 -5.05 -9.49
CA ASP A 95 -11.10 -3.91 -10.39
C ASP A 95 -9.63 -3.72 -10.77
N ARG A 96 -9.35 -3.49 -12.06
CA ARG A 96 -8.00 -3.22 -12.59
C ARG A 96 -7.37 -2.00 -11.93
N TYR A 97 -8.16 -1.00 -11.58
CA TYR A 97 -7.67 0.20 -10.88
C TYR A 97 -7.06 -0.14 -9.51
N GLY A 98 -7.53 -1.20 -8.85
CA GLY A 98 -6.97 -1.66 -7.58
C GLY A 98 -5.54 -2.18 -7.69
N LYS A 99 -5.19 -2.80 -8.83
CA LYS A 99 -3.84 -3.29 -9.10
C LYS A 99 -2.88 -2.15 -9.44
N ILE A 100 -3.33 -1.21 -10.27
CA ILE A 100 -2.54 -0.03 -10.67
C ILE A 100 -2.23 0.84 -9.45
N LYS A 101 -3.24 1.09 -8.60
CA LYS A 101 -3.09 1.75 -7.30
C LYS A 101 -1.92 1.20 -6.49
N MET A 102 -1.89 -0.12 -6.31
CA MET A 102 -0.90 -0.79 -5.46
C MET A 102 0.52 -0.61 -6.01
N VAL A 103 0.70 -0.79 -7.32
CA VAL A 103 1.99 -0.56 -7.98
C VAL A 103 2.45 0.89 -7.79
N LEU A 104 1.56 1.85 -7.99
CA LEU A 104 1.88 3.28 -7.84
C LEU A 104 2.21 3.67 -6.40
N GLN A 105 1.46 3.16 -5.42
CA GLN A 105 1.74 3.41 -4.00
C GLN A 105 3.09 2.87 -3.59
N VAL A 106 3.40 1.62 -3.93
CA VAL A 106 4.70 1.01 -3.61
C VAL A 106 5.83 1.78 -4.31
N ALA A 107 5.66 2.15 -5.58
CA ALA A 107 6.63 2.97 -6.31
C ALA A 107 6.85 4.35 -5.67
N ALA A 108 5.77 5.02 -5.25
CA ALA A 108 5.86 6.32 -4.57
C ALA A 108 6.59 6.19 -3.23
N ILE A 109 6.25 5.18 -2.43
CA ILE A 109 6.91 4.93 -1.14
C ILE A 109 8.40 4.68 -1.34
N ILE A 110 8.78 3.82 -2.30
CA ILE A 110 10.19 3.58 -2.62
C ILE A 110 10.89 4.86 -3.09
N ALA A 111 10.26 5.65 -3.97
CA ALA A 111 10.86 6.89 -4.48
C ALA A 111 11.12 7.91 -3.36
N ILE A 112 10.17 8.08 -2.44
CA ILE A 112 10.30 8.95 -1.27
C ILE A 112 11.40 8.43 -0.35
N LEU A 113 11.42 7.12 -0.08
CA LEU A 113 12.46 6.49 0.73
C LEU A 113 13.85 6.64 0.10
N LEU A 114 14.01 6.54 -1.22
CA LEU A 114 15.29 6.72 -1.90
C LEU A 114 15.82 8.17 -1.87
N ASN A 115 15.04 9.10 -1.31
CA ASN A 115 15.37 10.50 -1.06
C ASN A 115 15.49 11.36 -2.32
N TYR A 116 15.22 12.65 -2.16
CA TYR A 116 15.40 13.68 -3.19
C TYR A 116 16.81 13.66 -3.77
N VAL A 117 17.84 13.45 -2.94
CA VAL A 117 19.26 13.51 -3.35
C VAL A 117 19.61 12.52 -4.47
N SER A 118 19.00 11.33 -4.47
CA SER A 118 19.28 10.31 -5.50
C SER A 118 18.69 10.70 -6.86
N PHE A 119 17.53 11.37 -6.86
CA PHE A 119 16.86 11.83 -8.08
C PHE A 119 17.31 13.24 -8.51
N SER A 120 17.76 14.09 -7.59
CA SER A 120 18.29 15.43 -7.88
C SER A 120 19.61 15.37 -8.66
N LEU A 121 20.32 14.25 -8.61
CA LEU A 121 21.49 13.97 -9.44
C LEU A 121 21.13 13.76 -10.93
N LEU A 122 19.87 13.40 -11.22
CA LEU A 122 19.38 13.13 -12.58
C LEU A 122 18.44 14.23 -13.09
N THR A 123 17.61 14.82 -12.22
CA THR A 123 16.61 15.84 -12.57
C THR A 123 16.27 16.73 -11.38
N ASP A 124 16.08 18.03 -11.60
CA ASP A 124 15.62 19.00 -10.56
C ASP A 124 14.13 18.84 -10.17
N ILE A 125 13.45 17.85 -10.75
CA ILE A 125 12.02 17.60 -10.54
C ILE A 125 11.84 16.69 -9.33
N ARG A 126 10.88 17.04 -8.46
CA ARG A 126 10.43 16.20 -7.33
C ARG A 126 9.57 15.03 -7.79
N VAL A 127 10.21 14.05 -8.44
CA VAL A 127 9.57 12.83 -8.96
C VAL A 127 8.86 12.04 -7.86
N ASP A 128 9.43 12.02 -6.65
CA ASP A 128 8.87 11.42 -5.45
C ASP A 128 7.48 11.96 -5.10
N MET A 129 7.32 13.29 -5.12
CA MET A 129 6.05 13.95 -4.83
C MET A 129 5.03 13.73 -5.96
N ILE A 130 5.47 13.80 -7.22
CA ILE A 130 4.57 13.54 -8.36
C ILE A 130 4.01 12.12 -8.26
N LEU A 131 4.86 11.13 -7.99
CA LEU A 131 4.43 9.75 -7.79
C LEU A 131 3.45 9.62 -6.62
N LEU A 132 3.70 10.31 -5.50
CA LEU A 132 2.79 10.30 -4.35
C LEU A 132 1.41 10.87 -4.70
N TRP A 133 1.37 12.01 -5.39
CA TRP A 133 0.12 12.65 -5.80
C TRP A 133 -0.67 11.80 -6.79
N VAL A 134 0.03 11.22 -7.77
CA VAL A 134 -0.58 10.28 -8.72
C VAL A 134 -1.10 9.04 -8.00
N ALA A 135 -0.32 8.47 -7.08
CA ALA A 135 -0.73 7.32 -6.28
C ALA A 135 -1.97 7.65 -5.43
N ALA A 136 -2.01 8.80 -4.75
CA ALA A 136 -3.16 9.25 -3.97
C ALA A 136 -4.41 9.45 -4.85
N GLY A 137 -4.26 10.09 -6.02
CA GLY A 137 -5.34 10.28 -6.97
C GLY A 137 -5.92 8.96 -7.48
N VAL A 138 -5.07 8.02 -7.90
CA VAL A 138 -5.50 6.69 -8.35
C VAL A 138 -6.12 5.88 -7.20
N THR A 139 -5.64 6.07 -5.97
CA THR A 139 -6.20 5.44 -4.76
C THR A 139 -7.66 5.85 -4.56
N LEU A 140 -7.94 7.14 -4.65
CA LEU A 140 -9.29 7.70 -4.55
C LEU A 140 -10.17 7.21 -5.69
N LEU A 141 -9.72 7.34 -6.94
CA LEU A 141 -10.47 6.92 -8.13
C LEU A 141 -10.82 5.44 -8.08
N SER A 142 -9.87 4.59 -7.72
CA SER A 142 -10.12 3.15 -7.57
C SER A 142 -11.10 2.87 -6.42
N GLY A 143 -11.06 3.65 -5.33
CA GLY A 143 -11.98 3.49 -4.20
C GLY A 143 -13.41 3.84 -4.59
N MET A 144 -13.59 4.98 -5.25
CA MET A 144 -14.89 5.41 -5.78
C MET A 144 -15.44 4.42 -6.79
N ASN A 145 -14.62 4.00 -7.77
CA ASN A 145 -15.04 3.03 -8.77
C ASN A 145 -15.48 1.71 -8.14
N TYR A 146 -14.74 1.23 -7.12
CA TYR A 146 -15.10 0.02 -6.40
C TYR A 146 -16.48 0.13 -5.73
N ILE A 147 -16.75 1.25 -5.05
CA ILE A 147 -18.04 1.49 -4.39
C ILE A 147 -19.16 1.61 -5.43
N ILE A 148 -18.96 2.36 -6.52
CA ILE A 148 -19.99 2.57 -7.55
C ILE A 148 -20.37 1.26 -8.24
N VAL A 149 -19.38 0.46 -8.65
CA VAL A 149 -19.60 -0.81 -9.35
C VAL A 149 -20.33 -1.81 -8.45
N ASN A 150 -19.99 -1.83 -7.16
CA ASN A 150 -20.50 -2.83 -6.22
C ASN A 150 -21.68 -2.34 -5.35
N TYR A 151 -22.03 -1.05 -5.40
CA TYR A 151 -23.09 -0.44 -4.58
C TYR A 151 -24.43 -1.19 -4.69
N LYS A 152 -24.80 -1.64 -5.90
CA LYS A 152 -26.05 -2.37 -6.13
C LYS A 152 -26.04 -3.79 -5.56
N LEU A 153 -24.86 -4.38 -5.39
CA LEU A 153 -24.67 -5.70 -4.81
C LEU A 153 -24.62 -5.65 -3.28
N LEU A 154 -24.43 -4.47 -2.68
CA LEU A 154 -24.32 -4.26 -1.24
C LEU A 154 -25.64 -3.84 -0.56
N ARG A 155 -26.75 -3.85 -1.30
CA ARG A 155 -28.08 -3.46 -0.81
C ARG A 155 -28.84 -4.67 -0.25
#